data_AF-A0A1B7TI07-F1
#
_entry.id   AF-A0A1B7TI07-F1
#
_cell.length_a   1.000
_cell.length_b   1.000
_cell.length_c   1.000
_cell.angle_alpha   90.00
_cell.angle_beta   90.00
_cell.angle_gamma   90.00
#
_symmetry.space_group_name_H-M   'P 1'
#
loop_
_entity.id
_entity.type
_entity.pdbx_description
1 polymer ?
#
loop_
_entity_poly.entity_id
_entity_poly.type
_entity_poly.pdbx_seq_one_letter_code
_entity_poly.pdbx_strand_id
1 'polypeptide(L)'
;MSFNNDKFKSINNTKNILLVLSGKGGVGKSSVTTQLALSLSSINNNKVGVLDIDLTGPSIPRFFDLENEKIFQSSNGWLPIEKPILNKTNTLKVISLGFLLNDSKNDSVVWKGPKRQAMIRQFIDDVYWGDDPLDYLIIDTPPGTTDEHIAIIENLRVLENIKNINIKAVIVTTPQRISINDVKKQINFCDIVELDILGVIENMSGFKCPYCDDCTDIFSKGGGENLCKELNLPFLGFLPIDPKFVELIEQQHDIVAENNSDLVSEYLKLGISKDFHKIIEEGNLK
;
A
#
# COMPACT_ATOMS: atom_id res chain seq x y z
N MET A 1 -23.99 -18.80 16.39
CA MET A 1 -22.63 -19.34 16.14
C MET A 1 -21.68 -18.50 16.97
N SER A 2 -21.01 -19.11 17.94
CA SER A 2 -19.97 -18.46 18.74
C SER A 2 -18.77 -18.13 17.86
N PHE A 3 -18.56 -16.84 17.57
CA PHE A 3 -17.34 -16.39 16.90
C PHE A 3 -16.18 -16.57 17.87
N ASN A 4 -15.24 -17.46 17.53
CA ASN A 4 -14.01 -17.64 18.29
C ASN A 4 -13.16 -16.37 18.14
N ASN A 5 -13.04 -15.57 19.20
CA ASN A 5 -12.19 -14.37 19.25
C ASN A 5 -10.70 -14.66 18.98
N ASP A 6 -10.28 -15.92 19.06
CA ASP A 6 -8.92 -16.37 18.76
C ASP A 6 -8.55 -16.36 17.27
N LYS A 7 -9.52 -16.21 16.36
CA LYS A 7 -9.31 -16.40 14.91
C LYS A 7 -8.66 -15.20 14.18
N PHE A 8 -8.54 -14.04 14.83
CA PHE A 8 -8.09 -12.80 14.19
C PHE A 8 -6.88 -12.15 14.88
N LYS A 9 -6.01 -12.93 15.54
CA LYS A 9 -4.89 -12.39 16.35
C LYS A 9 -3.99 -11.41 15.59
N SER A 10 -3.92 -11.51 14.26
CA SER A 10 -3.11 -10.71 13.34
C SER A 10 -3.43 -9.20 13.32
N ILE A 11 -4.61 -8.83 12.81
CA ILE A 11 -5.02 -7.44 12.49
C ILE A 11 -5.82 -6.82 13.64
N ASN A 12 -6.12 -7.61 14.67
CA ASN A 12 -6.93 -7.25 15.83
C ASN A 12 -6.48 -5.99 16.59
N ASN A 13 -5.23 -5.54 16.42
CA ASN A 13 -4.67 -4.39 17.11
C ASN A 13 -4.39 -3.21 16.15
N THR A 14 -4.83 -3.25 14.89
CA THR A 14 -4.57 -2.16 13.94
C THR A 14 -5.60 -1.04 14.07
N LYS A 15 -5.15 0.22 14.17
CA LYS A 15 -6.04 1.40 14.28
C LYS A 15 -6.64 1.81 12.94
N ASN A 16 -5.80 1.92 11.91
CA ASN A 16 -6.20 2.37 10.57
C ASN A 16 -5.74 1.36 9.51
N ILE A 17 -6.65 0.99 8.61
CA ILE A 17 -6.34 0.18 7.43
C ILE A 17 -6.62 1.00 6.18
N LEU A 18 -5.60 1.15 5.34
CA LEU A 18 -5.68 1.87 4.08
C LEU A 18 -5.58 0.88 2.92
N LEU A 19 -6.69 0.66 2.21
CA LEU A 19 -6.73 -0.17 1.01
C LEU A 19 -6.36 0.69 -0.19
N VAL A 20 -5.22 0.40 -0.84
CA VAL A 20 -4.78 1.15 -2.01
C VAL A 20 -5.33 0.47 -3.27
N LEU A 21 -6.31 1.11 -3.90
CA LEU A 21 -7.06 0.59 -5.03
C LEU A 21 -6.64 1.25 -6.35
N SER A 22 -6.78 0.55 -7.48
CA SER A 22 -6.64 1.15 -8.80
C SER A 22 -7.56 0.54 -9.85
N GLY A 23 -8.02 1.37 -10.79
CA GLY A 23 -8.89 0.94 -11.88
C GLY A 23 -8.21 0.00 -12.89
N LYS A 24 -6.89 0.16 -13.06
CA LYS A 24 -6.07 -0.58 -14.02
C LYS A 24 -4.65 -0.81 -13.51
N GLY A 25 -3.93 -1.72 -14.15
CA GLY A 25 -2.50 -1.92 -13.92
C GLY A 25 -1.66 -0.76 -14.46
N GLY A 26 -0.46 -0.57 -13.90
CA GLY A 26 0.52 0.40 -14.40
C GLY A 26 0.31 1.86 -13.97
N VAL A 27 -0.69 2.17 -13.12
CA VAL A 27 -0.88 3.54 -12.57
C VAL A 27 0.08 3.90 -11.44
N GLY A 28 0.95 2.97 -11.03
CA GLY A 28 1.90 3.16 -9.91
C GLY A 28 1.30 2.96 -8.52
N LYS A 29 0.23 2.17 -8.39
CA LYS A 29 -0.42 1.80 -7.12
C LYS A 29 0.59 1.35 -6.05
N SER A 30 1.45 0.36 -6.35
CA SER A 30 2.43 -0.16 -5.39
C SER A 30 3.52 0.86 -5.02
N SER A 31 3.85 1.80 -5.93
CA SER A 31 4.72 2.94 -5.61
C SER A 31 4.06 3.88 -4.61
N VAL A 32 2.77 4.18 -4.79
CA VAL A 32 1.99 4.98 -3.83
C VAL A 32 1.88 4.26 -2.48
N THR A 33 1.60 2.95 -2.47
CA THR A 33 1.59 2.12 -1.25
C THR A 33 2.91 2.23 -0.50
N THR A 34 4.02 2.07 -1.21
CA THR A 34 5.38 2.13 -0.63
C THR A 34 5.67 3.50 -0.03
N GLN A 35 5.44 4.57 -0.78
CA GLN A 35 5.76 5.93 -0.35
C GLN A 35 4.85 6.42 0.78
N LEU A 36 3.58 5.99 0.79
CA LEU A 36 2.67 6.23 1.92
C LEU A 36 3.19 5.53 3.18
N ALA A 37 3.68 4.29 3.06
CA ALA A 37 4.26 3.54 4.17
C ALA A 37 5.51 4.21 4.73
N LEU A 38 6.44 4.62 3.86
CA LEU A 38 7.67 5.32 4.25
C LEU A 38 7.35 6.66 4.92
N SER A 39 6.40 7.41 4.37
CA SER A 39 5.99 8.72 4.90
C SER A 39 5.30 8.59 6.26
N LEU A 40 4.36 7.66 6.42
CA LEU A 40 3.72 7.40 7.72
C LEU A 40 4.74 6.89 8.74
N SER A 41 5.67 6.02 8.33
CA SER A 41 6.74 5.50 9.19
C SER A 41 7.70 6.60 9.65
N SER A 42 7.83 7.68 8.88
CA SER A 42 8.70 8.81 9.22
C SER A 42 8.12 9.70 10.34
N ILE A 43 6.80 9.80 10.47
CA ILE A 43 6.12 10.71 11.41
C ILE A 43 5.67 10.01 12.70
N ASN A 44 5.53 10.77 13.79
CA ASN A 44 4.87 10.40 15.06
C ASN A 44 5.21 9.03 15.69
N ASN A 45 6.37 8.46 15.36
CA ASN A 45 6.76 7.09 15.75
C ASN A 45 5.70 6.02 15.39
N ASN A 46 4.97 6.26 14.29
CA ASN A 46 3.90 5.38 13.85
C ASN A 46 4.43 3.97 13.56
N LYS A 47 3.71 2.96 14.03
CA LYS A 47 3.94 1.55 13.69
C LYS A 47 3.18 1.22 12.42
N VAL A 48 3.91 0.90 11.36
CA VAL A 48 3.36 0.74 10.01
C VAL A 48 3.60 -0.67 9.48
N GLY A 49 2.56 -1.25 8.90
CA GLY A 49 2.61 -2.50 8.16
C GLY A 49 2.26 -2.30 6.69
N VAL A 50 2.87 -3.07 5.80
CA VAL A 50 2.53 -3.17 4.37
C VAL A 50 2.17 -4.62 4.06
N LEU A 51 0.97 -4.83 3.55
CA LEU A 51 0.46 -6.12 3.10
C LEU A 51 0.23 -6.08 1.59
N ASP A 52 1.02 -6.84 0.84
CA ASP A 52 0.84 -7.02 -0.59
C ASP A 52 0.11 -8.32 -0.89
N ILE A 53 -1.01 -8.18 -1.59
CA ILE A 53 -1.90 -9.27 -1.98
C ILE A 53 -2.03 -9.36 -3.50
N ASP A 54 -1.30 -8.54 -4.26
CA ASP A 54 -1.29 -8.60 -5.72
C ASP A 54 -0.41 -9.76 -6.18
N LEU A 55 -1.00 -10.95 -6.23
CA LEU A 55 -0.33 -12.16 -6.69
C LEU A 55 0.00 -12.12 -8.20
N THR A 56 -0.63 -11.22 -8.98
CA THR A 56 -0.45 -11.20 -10.44
C THR A 56 0.76 -10.41 -10.89
N GLY A 57 1.21 -9.46 -10.07
CA GLY A 57 2.41 -8.67 -10.31
C GLY A 57 2.94 -8.07 -9.00
N PRO A 58 3.34 -8.91 -8.02
CA PRO A 58 3.76 -8.44 -6.72
C PRO A 58 4.98 -7.54 -6.88
N SER A 59 4.80 -6.25 -6.60
CA SER A 59 5.85 -5.25 -6.78
C SER A 59 6.49 -4.85 -5.44
N ILE A 60 5.75 -4.99 -4.34
CA ILE A 60 6.19 -4.60 -3.00
C ILE A 60 7.49 -5.28 -2.57
N PRO A 61 7.73 -6.59 -2.82
CA PRO A 61 9.04 -7.20 -2.57
C PRO A 61 10.20 -6.42 -3.19
N ARG A 62 10.08 -5.98 -4.44
CA ARG A 62 11.10 -5.17 -5.12
C ARG A 62 11.24 -3.78 -4.53
N PHE A 63 10.13 -3.08 -4.27
CA PHE A 63 10.16 -1.75 -3.67
C PHE A 63 10.88 -1.70 -2.30
N PHE A 64 10.87 -2.80 -1.56
CA PHE A 64 11.57 -2.90 -0.27
C PHE A 64 12.89 -3.68 -0.34
N ASP A 65 13.39 -4.03 -1.52
CA ASP A 65 14.61 -4.83 -1.70
C ASP A 65 14.54 -6.17 -0.93
N LEU A 66 13.44 -6.89 -1.12
CA LEU A 66 13.08 -8.16 -0.46
C LEU A 66 12.81 -9.29 -1.46
N GLU A 67 13.19 -9.14 -2.75
CA GLU A 67 12.87 -10.14 -3.78
C GLU A 67 13.47 -11.52 -3.52
N ASN A 68 14.56 -11.58 -2.75
CA ASN A 68 15.24 -12.83 -2.40
C ASN A 68 14.86 -13.36 -1.01
N GLU A 69 14.02 -12.62 -0.28
CA GLU A 69 13.60 -13.00 1.05
C GLU A 69 12.50 -14.06 1.03
N LYS A 70 12.41 -14.79 2.14
CA LYS A 70 11.40 -15.82 2.38
C LYS A 70 10.59 -15.44 3.60
N ILE A 71 9.31 -15.78 3.59
CA ILE A 71 8.47 -15.63 4.77
C ILE A 71 8.54 -16.87 5.65
N PHE A 72 8.53 -16.64 6.96
CA PHE A 72 8.56 -17.70 7.96
C PHE A 72 7.22 -17.78 8.67
N GLN A 73 6.83 -19.00 9.03
CA GLN A 73 5.67 -19.25 9.87
C GLN A 73 6.14 -19.60 11.29
N SER A 74 5.60 -18.90 12.28
CA SER A 74 5.83 -19.15 13.70
C SER A 74 4.60 -19.77 14.36
N SER A 75 4.69 -20.08 15.66
CA SER A 75 3.51 -20.48 16.46
C SER A 75 2.43 -19.40 16.52
N ASN A 76 2.79 -18.14 16.28
CA ASN A 76 1.87 -17.00 16.32
C ASN A 76 1.29 -16.65 14.95
N GLY A 77 1.75 -17.30 13.88
CA GLY A 77 1.36 -17.02 12.50
C GLY A 77 2.51 -16.64 11.58
N TRP A 78 2.18 -16.10 10.41
CA TRP A 78 3.15 -15.65 9.40
C TRP A 78 3.88 -14.41 9.91
N LEU A 79 5.21 -14.43 9.86
CA LEU A 79 6.04 -13.32 10.29
C LEU A 79 6.30 -12.38 9.11
N PRO A 80 5.96 -11.08 9.23
CA PRO A 80 6.40 -10.08 8.27
C PRO A 80 7.91 -9.87 8.37
N ILE A 81 8.52 -9.43 7.27
CA ILE A 81 9.92 -9.00 7.26
C ILE A 81 9.99 -7.58 7.83
N GLU A 82 10.92 -7.35 8.74
CA GLU A 82 11.09 -6.05 9.38
C GLU A 82 12.19 -5.24 8.70
N LYS A 83 11.86 -4.03 8.22
CA LYS A 83 12.82 -3.04 7.74
C LYS A 83 13.14 -2.06 8.88
N PRO A 84 14.41 -1.95 9.31
CA PRO A 84 14.79 -1.05 10.40
C PRO A 84 14.59 0.41 10.00
N ILE A 85 14.32 1.25 11.00
CA ILE A 85 14.23 2.70 10.85
C ILE A 85 15.21 3.32 11.85
N LEU A 86 16.21 4.05 11.38
CA LEU A 86 17.23 4.63 12.25
C LEU A 86 16.61 5.60 13.25
N ASN A 87 17.18 5.60 14.46
CA ASN A 87 16.74 6.44 15.57
C ASN A 87 15.31 6.15 16.07
N LYS A 88 14.71 5.02 15.67
CA LYS A 88 13.45 4.54 16.21
C LYS A 88 13.59 3.13 16.78
N THR A 89 12.74 2.81 17.74
CA THR A 89 12.67 1.47 18.35
C THR A 89 11.73 0.53 17.59
N ASN A 90 10.93 1.06 16.68
CA ASN A 90 10.02 0.28 15.84
C ASN A 90 10.61 0.09 14.43
N THR A 91 10.00 -0.84 13.69
CA THR A 91 10.38 -1.21 12.33
C THR A 91 9.18 -1.06 11.40
N LEU A 92 9.44 -0.89 10.11
CA LEU A 92 8.42 -1.02 9.06
C LEU A 92 8.26 -2.50 8.74
N LYS A 93 7.04 -3.03 8.87
CA LYS A 93 6.76 -4.45 8.66
C LYS A 93 6.20 -4.68 7.26
N VAL A 94 6.76 -5.63 6.51
CA VAL A 94 6.35 -5.89 5.13
C VAL A 94 6.04 -7.38 4.95
N ILE A 95 4.88 -7.69 4.39
CA ILE A 95 4.55 -9.03 3.94
C ILE A 95 3.90 -9.00 2.56
N SER A 96 4.25 -9.96 1.70
CA SER A 96 3.70 -10.07 0.35
C SER A 96 3.35 -11.52 0.04
N LEU A 97 2.22 -11.75 -0.63
CA LEU A 97 1.92 -13.03 -1.26
C LEU A 97 2.95 -13.39 -2.35
N GLY A 98 3.66 -12.40 -2.90
CA GLY A 98 4.76 -12.61 -3.85
C GLY A 98 5.92 -13.42 -3.27
N PHE A 99 6.13 -13.41 -1.95
CA PHE A 99 7.17 -14.23 -1.32
C PHE A 99 6.92 -15.73 -1.49
N LEU A 100 5.66 -16.15 -1.53
CA LEU A 100 5.28 -17.54 -1.77
C LEU A 100 5.54 -17.97 -3.22
N LEU A 101 5.52 -17.03 -4.17
CA LEU A 101 5.82 -17.31 -5.57
C LEU A 101 7.30 -17.66 -5.77
N ASN A 102 8.18 -16.97 -5.04
CA ASN A 102 9.62 -17.19 -5.09
C ASN A 102 10.02 -18.57 -4.59
N ASP A 103 9.37 -19.07 -3.54
CA ASP A 103 9.56 -20.44 -3.06
C ASP A 103 9.04 -21.48 -4.07
N SER A 104 8.01 -21.13 -4.84
CA SER A 104 7.46 -21.98 -5.90
C SER A 104 8.14 -21.84 -7.27
N LYS A 105 9.29 -21.16 -7.42
CA LYS A 105 9.97 -21.07 -8.74
C LYS A 105 10.34 -22.44 -9.33
N ASN A 106 10.46 -23.49 -8.50
CA ASN A 106 10.63 -24.88 -8.94
C ASN A 106 9.33 -25.69 -9.03
N ASP A 107 8.22 -25.20 -8.47
CA ASP A 107 6.92 -25.86 -8.45
C ASP A 107 5.91 -25.05 -9.26
N SER A 108 5.45 -25.55 -10.39
CA SER A 108 4.44 -24.89 -11.24
C SER A 108 3.06 -24.84 -10.57
N VAL A 109 2.94 -24.07 -9.49
CA VAL A 109 1.69 -23.91 -8.75
C VAL A 109 0.79 -22.95 -9.51
N VAL A 110 -0.24 -23.50 -10.15
CA VAL A 110 -1.30 -22.69 -10.75
C VAL A 110 -2.20 -22.12 -9.65
N TRP A 111 -2.11 -20.81 -9.44
CA TRP A 111 -2.91 -20.08 -8.46
C TRP A 111 -4.31 -19.78 -9.01
N LYS A 112 -5.21 -20.77 -8.92
CA LYS A 112 -6.63 -20.60 -9.27
C LYS A 112 -7.36 -19.73 -8.25
N GLY A 113 -8.43 -19.05 -8.70
CA GLY A 113 -9.23 -18.08 -7.91
C GLY A 113 -9.54 -18.51 -6.47
N PRO A 114 -10.13 -19.70 -6.22
CA PRO A 114 -10.46 -20.14 -4.86
C PRO A 114 -9.24 -20.30 -3.94
N LYS A 115 -8.11 -20.79 -4.48
CA LYS A 115 -6.86 -20.92 -3.72
C LYS A 115 -6.30 -19.55 -3.37
N ARG A 116 -6.33 -18.61 -4.31
CA ARG A 116 -5.88 -17.23 -4.10
C ARG A 116 -6.73 -16.53 -3.03
N GLN A 117 -8.06 -16.63 -3.13
CA GLN A 117 -8.97 -16.06 -2.12
C GLN A 117 -8.69 -16.66 -0.74
N ALA A 118 -8.54 -17.99 -0.63
CA ALA A 118 -8.20 -18.63 0.64
C ALA A 118 -6.87 -18.13 1.23
N MET A 119 -5.84 -17.95 0.41
CA MET A 119 -4.56 -17.38 0.87
C MET A 119 -4.68 -15.95 1.35
N ILE A 120 -5.45 -15.12 0.64
CA ILE A 120 -5.70 -13.74 1.04
C ILE A 120 -6.39 -13.72 2.41
N ARG A 121 -7.44 -14.53 2.60
CA ARG A 121 -8.10 -14.67 3.91
C ARG A 121 -7.12 -15.11 4.99
N GLN A 122 -6.28 -16.09 4.66
CA GLN A 122 -5.25 -16.56 5.58
C GLN A 122 -4.26 -15.45 5.96
N PHE A 123 -3.80 -14.62 5.03
CA PHE A 123 -2.86 -13.53 5.35
C PHE A 123 -3.52 -12.44 6.20
N ILE A 124 -4.81 -12.16 5.97
CA ILE A 124 -5.59 -11.25 6.82
C ILE A 124 -5.72 -11.82 8.24
N ASP A 125 -5.93 -13.13 8.39
CA ASP A 125 -6.20 -13.76 9.69
C ASP A 125 -4.95 -14.19 10.48
N ASP A 126 -3.87 -14.57 9.79
CA ASP A 126 -2.72 -15.28 10.39
C ASP A 126 -1.42 -14.47 10.38
N VAL A 127 -1.34 -13.27 9.79
CA VAL A 127 -0.09 -12.48 9.82
C VAL A 127 0.15 -11.87 11.19
N TYR A 128 1.22 -12.27 11.85
CA TYR A 128 1.58 -11.74 13.16
C TYR A 128 2.30 -10.40 13.04
N TRP A 129 1.55 -9.30 13.16
CA TRP A 129 2.09 -7.93 13.12
C TRP A 129 2.85 -7.52 14.40
N GLY A 130 2.87 -8.37 15.43
CA GLY A 130 3.47 -8.12 16.74
C GLY A 130 2.42 -7.98 17.84
N ASP A 131 2.88 -7.91 19.09
CA ASP A 131 2.00 -7.76 20.25
C ASP A 131 1.38 -6.36 20.31
N ASP A 132 2.14 -5.36 19.88
CA ASP A 132 1.72 -3.96 19.89
C ASP A 132 0.80 -3.61 18.71
N PRO A 133 -0.17 -2.70 18.92
CA PRO A 133 -1.04 -2.21 17.86
C PRO A 133 -0.29 -1.48 16.75
N LEU A 134 -0.62 -1.79 15.49
CA LEU A 134 -0.22 -0.99 14.35
C LEU A 134 -1.05 0.30 14.31
N ASP A 135 -0.40 1.42 14.03
CA ASP A 135 -1.11 2.68 13.77
C ASP A 135 -1.71 2.66 12.35
N TYR A 136 -0.98 2.08 11.39
CA TYR A 136 -1.40 1.96 9.99
C TYR A 136 -1.04 0.59 9.41
N LEU A 137 -1.99 -0.04 8.73
CA LEU A 137 -1.76 -1.15 7.81
C LEU A 137 -2.15 -0.70 6.40
N ILE A 138 -1.21 -0.71 5.47
CA ILE A 138 -1.45 -0.32 4.08
C ILE A 138 -1.50 -1.60 3.24
N ILE A 139 -2.61 -1.81 2.53
CA ILE A 139 -2.85 -3.01 1.75
C ILE A 139 -2.74 -2.68 0.27
N ASP A 140 -1.76 -3.27 -0.42
CA ASP A 140 -1.58 -3.14 -1.86
C ASP A 140 -2.44 -4.18 -2.59
N THR A 141 -3.56 -3.76 -3.16
CA THR A 141 -4.55 -4.69 -3.75
C THR A 141 -4.26 -4.99 -5.22
N PRO A 142 -4.76 -6.09 -5.83
CA PRO A 142 -4.74 -6.23 -7.29
C PRO A 142 -5.45 -5.06 -8.01
N PRO A 143 -5.13 -4.76 -9.28
CA PRO A 143 -5.87 -3.77 -10.06
C PRO A 143 -7.24 -4.28 -10.51
N GLY A 144 -8.17 -3.37 -10.83
CA GLY A 144 -9.51 -3.72 -11.31
C GLY A 144 -10.49 -3.93 -10.18
N THR A 145 -11.71 -4.40 -10.46
CA THR A 145 -12.74 -4.67 -9.43
C THR A 145 -12.93 -6.18 -9.38
N THR A 146 -12.19 -6.87 -8.51
CA THR A 146 -12.07 -8.33 -8.57
C THR A 146 -12.64 -8.99 -7.31
N ASP A 147 -12.93 -10.29 -7.38
CA ASP A 147 -13.44 -11.06 -6.24
C ASP A 147 -12.47 -11.02 -5.04
N GLU A 148 -11.18 -10.83 -5.29
CA GLU A 148 -10.17 -10.61 -4.25
C GLU A 148 -10.50 -9.39 -3.38
N HIS A 149 -10.98 -8.29 -3.97
CA HIS A 149 -11.35 -7.08 -3.23
C HIS A 149 -12.54 -7.33 -2.31
N ILE A 150 -13.58 -7.99 -2.83
CA ILE A 150 -14.77 -8.35 -2.04
C ILE A 150 -14.35 -9.24 -0.88
N ALA A 151 -13.51 -10.26 -1.14
CA ALA A 151 -13.03 -11.14 -0.09
C ALA A 151 -12.35 -10.35 1.04
N ILE A 152 -11.46 -9.42 0.74
CA ILE A 152 -10.76 -8.65 1.78
C ILE A 152 -11.71 -7.77 2.56
N ILE A 153 -12.56 -7.02 1.87
CA ILE A 153 -13.49 -6.10 2.51
C ILE A 153 -14.45 -6.87 3.42
N GLU A 154 -14.96 -8.03 3.00
CA GLU A 154 -15.77 -8.91 3.85
C GLU A 154 -15.03 -9.35 5.12
N ASN A 155 -13.76 -9.78 5.02
CA ASN A 155 -13.01 -10.21 6.21
C ASN A 155 -12.67 -9.01 7.12
N LEU A 156 -12.31 -7.86 6.55
CA LEU A 156 -11.98 -6.66 7.33
C LEU A 156 -13.22 -6.07 8.02
N ARG A 157 -14.40 -6.10 7.38
CA ARG A 157 -15.67 -5.65 7.98
C ARG A 157 -16.06 -6.44 9.23
N VAL A 158 -15.71 -7.73 9.28
CA VAL A 158 -15.90 -8.52 10.50
C VAL A 158 -15.08 -7.93 11.65
N LEU A 159 -13.88 -7.39 11.37
CA LEU A 159 -13.01 -6.76 12.36
C LEU A 159 -13.49 -5.37 12.78
N GLU A 160 -13.98 -4.56 11.84
CA GLU A 160 -14.49 -3.20 12.06
C GLU A 160 -15.61 -3.18 13.12
N ASN A 161 -16.59 -4.08 12.96
CA ASN A 161 -17.74 -4.20 13.87
C ASN A 161 -17.37 -4.62 15.29
N ILE A 162 -16.17 -5.16 15.50
CA ILE A 162 -15.74 -5.70 16.78
C ILE A 162 -14.76 -4.75 17.49
N LYS A 163 -13.98 -3.95 16.75
CA LYS A 163 -12.74 -3.35 17.31
C LYS A 163 -12.46 -1.88 16.97
N ASN A 164 -13.43 -1.14 16.41
CA ASN A 164 -13.28 0.29 16.11
C ASN A 164 -12.06 0.57 15.20
N ILE A 165 -11.88 -0.28 14.19
CA ILE A 165 -10.84 -0.15 13.17
C ILE A 165 -11.37 0.76 12.07
N ASN A 166 -10.60 1.78 11.70
CA ASN A 166 -10.96 2.69 10.61
C ASN A 166 -10.43 2.13 9.28
N ILE A 167 -11.33 1.66 8.41
CA ILE A 167 -10.98 1.10 7.11
C ILE A 167 -11.34 2.10 6.02
N LYS A 168 -10.34 2.53 5.22
CA LYS A 168 -10.59 3.48 4.12
C LYS A 168 -9.88 3.07 2.83
N ALA A 169 -10.48 3.43 1.70
CA ALA A 169 -9.88 3.28 0.38
C ALA A 169 -9.07 4.53 -0.02
N VAL A 170 -7.88 4.31 -0.56
CA VAL A 170 -7.09 5.32 -1.29
C VAL A 170 -7.08 4.90 -2.76
N ILE A 171 -7.67 5.71 -3.63
CA ILE A 171 -7.78 5.36 -5.05
C ILE A 171 -6.65 6.03 -5.83
N VAL A 172 -5.86 5.23 -6.55
CA VAL A 172 -4.75 5.71 -7.38
C VAL A 172 -5.15 5.74 -8.85
N THR A 173 -4.89 6.86 -9.51
CA THR A 173 -5.13 7.05 -10.94
C THR A 173 -3.99 7.76 -11.63
N THR A 174 -4.10 7.95 -12.95
CA THR A 174 -3.25 8.86 -13.73
C THR A 174 -4.12 9.88 -14.48
N PRO A 175 -3.56 11.02 -14.93
CA PRO A 175 -4.32 12.10 -15.56
C PRO A 175 -5.06 11.70 -16.86
N GLN A 176 -4.68 10.58 -17.47
CA GLN A 176 -5.17 10.14 -18.76
C GLN A 176 -6.65 9.77 -18.71
N ARG A 177 -7.43 10.19 -19.72
CA ARG A 177 -8.89 9.95 -19.79
C ARG A 177 -9.30 8.48 -19.67
N ILE A 178 -8.46 7.55 -20.15
CA ILE A 178 -8.72 6.10 -20.03
C ILE A 178 -8.74 5.70 -18.54
N SER A 179 -7.77 6.17 -17.75
CA SER A 179 -7.68 5.90 -16.32
C SER A 179 -8.90 6.42 -15.56
N ILE A 180 -9.42 7.59 -15.95
CA ILE A 180 -10.59 8.23 -15.30
C ILE A 180 -11.85 7.36 -15.39
N ASN A 181 -12.09 6.71 -16.53
CA ASN A 181 -13.23 5.80 -16.65
C ASN A 181 -13.11 4.56 -15.76
N ASP A 182 -11.89 4.05 -15.58
CA ASP A 182 -11.66 2.91 -14.70
C ASP A 182 -11.78 3.32 -13.23
N VAL A 183 -11.40 4.55 -12.86
CA VAL A 183 -11.65 5.11 -11.51
C VAL A 183 -13.13 5.25 -11.21
N LYS A 184 -13.97 5.68 -12.16
CA LYS A 184 -15.43 5.73 -11.96
C LYS A 184 -16.00 4.37 -11.56
N LYS A 185 -15.49 3.29 -12.15
CA LYS A 185 -15.89 1.91 -11.78
C LYS A 185 -15.40 1.54 -10.37
N GLN A 186 -14.19 1.95 -9.99
CA GLN A 186 -13.66 1.73 -8.64
C GLN A 186 -14.45 2.46 -7.57
N ILE A 187 -14.83 3.71 -7.82
CA ILE A 187 -15.67 4.50 -6.91
C ILE A 187 -17.02 3.81 -6.72
N ASN A 188 -17.70 3.45 -7.82
CA ASN A 188 -18.97 2.74 -7.74
C ASN A 188 -18.83 1.39 -7.02
N PHE A 189 -17.71 0.68 -7.21
CA PHE A 189 -17.43 -0.53 -6.44
C PHE A 189 -17.33 -0.25 -4.94
N CYS A 190 -16.59 0.79 -4.54
CA CYS A 190 -16.50 1.22 -3.14
C CYS A 190 -17.88 1.55 -2.57
N ASP A 191 -18.74 2.23 -3.33
CA ASP A 191 -20.12 2.54 -2.91
C ASP A 191 -20.95 1.26 -2.70
N ILE A 192 -20.87 0.29 -3.63
CA ILE A 192 -21.60 -1.00 -3.57
C ILE A 192 -21.18 -1.81 -2.35
N VAL A 193 -19.88 -1.86 -2.07
CA VAL A 193 -19.32 -2.57 -0.92
C VAL A 193 -19.21 -1.68 0.32
N GLU A 194 -19.82 -0.49 0.28
CA GLU A 194 -19.88 0.48 1.39
C GLU A 194 -18.50 0.70 2.07
N LEU A 195 -17.46 0.88 1.25
CA LEU A 195 -16.10 1.18 1.70
C LEU A 195 -15.84 2.69 1.58
N ASP A 196 -15.58 3.34 2.72
CA ASP A 196 -15.31 4.76 2.77
C ASP A 196 -14.05 5.13 1.96
N ILE A 197 -14.19 6.11 1.06
CA ILE A 197 -13.08 6.61 0.26
C ILE A 197 -12.39 7.74 1.04
N LEU A 198 -11.13 7.52 1.44
CA LEU A 198 -10.29 8.57 2.01
C LEU A 198 -10.06 9.69 0.99
N GLY A 199 -9.79 9.29 -0.26
CA GLY A 199 -9.69 10.20 -1.38
C GLY A 199 -8.93 9.59 -2.55
N VAL A 200 -8.76 10.41 -3.60
CA VAL A 200 -8.08 10.04 -4.84
C VAL A 200 -6.72 10.71 -4.94
N ILE A 201 -5.71 9.93 -5.32
CA ILE A 201 -4.36 10.41 -5.66
C ILE A 201 -4.18 10.31 -7.18
N GLU A 202 -3.85 11.44 -7.82
CA GLU A 202 -3.47 11.45 -9.24
C GLU A 202 -1.94 11.32 -9.37
N ASN A 203 -1.49 10.10 -9.67
CA ASN A 203 -0.09 9.77 -9.88
C ASN A 203 0.37 10.04 -11.31
N MET A 204 1.68 10.17 -11.52
CA MET A 204 2.29 10.54 -12.80
C MET A 204 1.74 11.86 -13.37
N SER A 205 1.38 12.79 -12.48
CA SER A 205 0.84 14.11 -12.81
C SER A 205 1.98 15.12 -12.85
N GLY A 206 2.68 15.11 -13.98
CA GLY A 206 3.88 15.90 -14.22
C GLY A 206 5.17 15.11 -14.02
N PHE A 207 6.28 15.77 -14.30
CA PHE A 207 7.64 15.26 -14.18
C PHE A 207 8.49 16.29 -13.46
N LYS A 208 9.11 15.89 -12.35
CA LYS A 208 9.97 16.76 -11.55
C LYS A 208 11.39 16.70 -12.08
N CYS A 209 11.89 17.82 -12.56
CA CYS A 209 13.25 17.91 -13.09
C CYS A 209 14.27 17.69 -11.96
N PRO A 210 15.19 16.72 -12.09
CA PRO A 210 16.17 16.43 -11.04
C PRO A 210 17.19 17.57 -10.83
N TYR A 211 17.29 18.52 -11.77
CA TYR A 211 18.29 19.60 -11.75
C TYR A 211 17.74 20.96 -11.31
N CYS A 212 16.50 21.29 -11.65
CA CYS A 212 15.90 22.60 -11.34
C CYS A 212 14.62 22.52 -10.51
N ASP A 213 14.14 21.32 -10.14
CA ASP A 213 12.90 21.06 -9.42
C ASP A 213 11.61 21.59 -10.10
N ASP A 214 11.69 22.14 -11.32
CA ASP A 214 10.52 22.49 -12.13
C ASP A 214 9.69 21.24 -12.47
N CYS A 215 8.36 21.39 -12.42
CA CYS A 215 7.44 20.32 -12.76
C CYS A 215 6.81 20.56 -14.14
N THR A 216 6.98 19.60 -15.06
CA THR A 216 6.43 19.67 -16.43
C THR A 216 5.36 18.62 -16.64
N ASP A 217 4.18 19.03 -17.12
CA ASP A 217 3.06 18.14 -17.41
C ASP A 217 3.27 17.34 -18.70
N ILE A 218 3.94 16.18 -18.61
CA ILE A 218 4.31 15.36 -19.79
C ILE A 218 3.17 14.52 -20.38
N PHE A 219 2.10 14.25 -19.62
CA PHE A 219 0.94 13.52 -20.11
C PHE A 219 -0.29 14.43 -20.19
N SER A 220 -0.82 14.80 -19.03
CA SER A 220 -1.92 15.73 -18.78
C SER A 220 -1.95 15.96 -17.26
N LYS A 221 -2.89 16.77 -16.76
CA LYS A 221 -3.05 17.04 -15.33
C LYS A 221 -4.49 17.37 -14.99
N GLY A 222 -4.94 16.98 -13.81
CA GLY A 222 -6.23 17.40 -13.26
C GLY A 222 -7.42 16.53 -13.66
N GLY A 223 -7.21 15.39 -14.32
CA GLY A 223 -8.29 14.48 -14.67
C GLY A 223 -8.98 13.87 -13.43
N GLY A 224 -8.18 13.44 -12.45
CA GLY A 224 -8.63 12.91 -11.17
C GLY A 224 -9.21 14.01 -10.27
N GLU A 225 -8.61 15.19 -10.22
CA GLU A 225 -9.14 16.32 -9.45
C GLU A 225 -10.53 16.74 -9.95
N ASN A 226 -10.68 16.89 -11.28
CA ASN A 226 -11.97 17.24 -11.88
C ASN A 226 -13.03 16.16 -11.63
N LEU A 227 -12.65 14.88 -11.69
CA LEU A 227 -13.53 13.77 -11.34
C LEU A 227 -13.99 13.85 -9.88
N CYS A 228 -13.09 14.15 -8.95
CA CYS A 228 -13.42 14.29 -7.53
C CYS A 228 -14.41 15.44 -7.31
N LYS A 229 -14.24 16.56 -8.02
CA LYS A 229 -15.20 17.68 -8.00
C LYS A 229 -16.56 17.28 -8.56
N GLU A 230 -16.60 16.53 -9.66
CA GLU A 230 -17.85 16.02 -10.28
C GLU A 230 -18.63 15.11 -9.31
N LEU A 231 -17.92 14.25 -8.60
CA LEU A 231 -18.50 13.22 -7.73
C LEU A 231 -18.55 13.61 -6.24
N ASN A 232 -18.15 14.84 -5.90
CA ASN A 232 -18.05 15.33 -4.52
C ASN A 232 -17.22 14.40 -3.60
N LEU A 233 -16.05 13.96 -4.10
CA LEU A 233 -15.11 13.11 -3.37
C LEU A 233 -13.87 13.90 -2.92
N PRO A 234 -13.18 13.46 -1.85
CA PRO A 234 -11.90 14.06 -1.46
C PRO A 234 -10.81 13.80 -2.51
N PHE A 235 -10.08 14.85 -2.85
CA PHE A 235 -8.86 14.76 -3.68
C PHE A 235 -7.65 14.99 -2.77
N LEU A 236 -6.73 14.02 -2.73
CA LEU A 236 -5.56 14.04 -1.82
C LEU A 236 -4.32 14.69 -2.45
N GLY A 237 -4.36 14.95 -3.76
CA GLY A 237 -3.29 15.65 -4.45
C GLY A 237 -2.72 14.95 -5.67
N PHE A 238 -1.71 15.62 -6.23
CA PHE A 238 -0.96 15.21 -7.41
C PHE A 238 0.40 14.66 -6.99
N LEU A 239 0.83 13.58 -7.62
CA LEU A 239 2.19 13.07 -7.51
C LEU A 239 2.89 13.14 -8.87
N PRO A 240 3.97 13.93 -9.02
CA PRO A 240 4.75 13.93 -10.24
C PRO A 240 5.61 12.66 -10.33
N ILE A 241 6.10 12.36 -11.52
CA ILE A 241 7.19 11.42 -11.70
C ILE A 241 8.46 12.06 -11.13
N ASP A 242 9.03 11.42 -10.10
CA ASP A 242 10.29 11.81 -9.51
C ASP A 242 11.37 10.74 -9.78
N PRO A 243 12.36 11.03 -10.65
CA PRO A 243 13.46 10.12 -10.93
C PRO A 243 14.26 9.71 -9.69
N LYS A 244 14.35 10.57 -8.67
CA LYS A 244 15.09 10.27 -7.44
C LYS A 244 14.50 9.09 -6.68
N PHE A 245 13.17 8.95 -6.72
CA PHE A 245 12.49 7.80 -6.12
C PHE A 245 12.81 6.52 -6.88
N VAL A 246 12.80 6.56 -8.21
CA VAL A 246 13.14 5.40 -9.04
C VAL A 246 14.57 4.95 -8.77
N GLU A 247 15.52 5.89 -8.74
CA GLU A 247 16.93 5.61 -8.44
C GLU A 247 17.11 5.02 -7.04
N LEU A 248 16.44 5.58 -6.02
CA LEU A 248 16.47 5.05 -4.65
C LEU A 248 16.00 3.60 -4.57
N ILE A 249 14.96 3.24 -5.32
CA ILE A 249 14.41 1.87 -5.30
C ILE A 249 15.33 0.91 -6.04
N GLU A 250 15.85 1.30 -7.22
CA GLU A 250 16.70 0.43 -8.03
C GLU A 250 18.10 0.21 -7.43
N GLN A 251 18.62 1.18 -6.67
CA GLN A 251 19.95 1.13 -6.03
C GLN A 251 19.86 1.07 -4.49
N GLN A 252 18.72 0.62 -3.97
CA GLN A 252 18.41 0.68 -2.54
C GLN A 252 19.52 0.07 -1.67
N HIS A 253 19.95 -1.16 -1.98
CA HIS A 253 20.97 -1.86 -1.22
C HIS A 253 22.27 -1.03 -1.13
N ASP A 254 22.75 -0.53 -2.26
CA ASP A 254 24.03 0.16 -2.34
C ASP A 254 23.96 1.50 -1.59
N ILE A 255 22.92 2.31 -1.84
CA ILE A 255 22.73 3.61 -1.18
C ILE A 255 22.63 3.45 0.34
N VAL A 256 21.84 2.48 0.82
CA VAL A 256 21.64 2.24 2.25
C VAL A 256 22.94 1.74 2.91
N ALA A 257 23.68 0.85 2.24
CA ALA A 257 24.95 0.33 2.76
C ALA A 257 26.06 1.38 2.78
N GLU A 258 26.25 2.13 1.69
CA GLU A 258 27.27 3.18 1.56
C GLU A 258 27.07 4.31 2.58
N ASN A 259 25.82 4.73 2.76
CA ASN A 259 25.47 5.80 3.69
C ASN A 259 25.33 5.32 5.15
N ASN A 260 25.47 4.01 5.41
CA ASN A 260 25.19 3.37 6.69
C ASN A 260 23.84 3.86 7.28
N SER A 261 22.80 3.80 6.45
CA SER A 261 21.52 4.45 6.66
C SER A 261 20.37 3.44 6.71
N ASP A 262 19.12 3.90 6.53
CA ASP A 262 17.94 3.08 6.27
C ASP A 262 17.09 3.71 5.16
N LEU A 263 16.16 2.93 4.59
CA LEU A 263 15.33 3.36 3.47
C LEU A 263 14.46 4.59 3.81
N VAL A 264 13.90 4.68 5.03
CA VAL A 264 13.08 5.83 5.44
C VAL A 264 13.95 7.07 5.54
N SER A 265 15.15 6.96 6.12
CA SER A 265 16.10 8.06 6.23
C SER A 265 16.54 8.58 4.85
N GLU A 266 16.88 7.71 3.91
CA GLU A 266 17.25 8.11 2.54
C GLU A 266 16.06 8.73 1.78
N TYR A 267 14.86 8.16 1.93
CA TYR A 267 13.63 8.70 1.36
C TYR A 267 13.34 10.14 1.83
N LEU A 268 13.60 10.43 3.12
CA LEU A 268 13.47 11.77 3.68
C LEU A 268 14.55 12.73 3.15
N LYS A 269 15.82 12.29 3.10
CA LYS A 269 16.96 13.10 2.63
C LYS A 269 16.76 13.61 1.21
N LEU A 270 16.21 12.77 0.33
CA LEU A 270 15.94 13.12 -1.07
C LEU A 270 14.79 14.13 -1.26
N GLY A 271 14.03 14.42 -0.19
CA GLY A 271 12.92 15.37 -0.22
C GLY A 271 11.69 14.89 -0.98
N ILE A 272 11.62 13.59 -1.29
CA ILE A 272 10.50 12.93 -2.01
C ILE A 272 9.25 12.89 -1.11
N SER A 273 9.44 12.77 0.20
CA SER A 273 8.40 12.70 1.22
C SER A 273 7.46 13.92 1.27
N LYS A 274 7.87 15.09 0.76
CA LYS A 274 7.11 16.34 0.87
C LYS A 274 5.70 16.22 0.29
N ASP A 275 5.57 15.59 -0.88
CA ASP A 275 4.28 15.43 -1.54
C ASP A 275 3.36 14.47 -0.76
N PHE A 276 3.94 13.41 -0.16
CA PHE A 276 3.20 12.47 0.67
C PHE A 276 2.85 13.00 2.06
N HIS A 277 3.69 13.85 2.66
CA HIS A 277 3.35 14.55 3.90
C HIS A 277 2.14 15.46 3.70
N LYS A 278 2.04 16.11 2.54
CA LYS A 278 0.85 16.87 2.16
C LYS A 278 -0.39 15.98 1.99
N ILE A 279 -0.26 14.83 1.30
CA ILE A 279 -1.34 13.83 1.17
C ILE A 279 -1.82 13.35 2.55
N ILE A 280 -0.89 13.07 3.47
CA ILE A 280 -1.18 12.64 4.84
C ILE A 280 -1.93 13.73 5.61
N GLU A 281 -1.55 14.99 5.43
CA GLU A 281 -2.24 16.15 6.01
C GLU A 281 -3.65 16.31 5.46
N GLU A 282 -3.82 16.31 4.14
CA GLU A 282 -5.13 16.43 3.48
C GLU A 282 -6.07 15.26 3.83
N GLY A 283 -5.50 14.05 4.01
CA GLY A 283 -6.23 12.86 4.44
C GLY A 283 -6.49 12.78 5.95
N ASN A 284 -6.02 13.74 6.76
CA ASN A 284 -6.07 13.67 8.23
C ASN A 284 -5.51 12.34 8.80
N LEU A 285 -4.38 11.88 8.25
CA LEU A 285 -3.68 10.65 8.65
C LEU A 285 -2.54 10.92 9.66
N LYS A 286 -2.69 11.91 10.55
CA LYS A 286 -1.66 12.32 11.52
C LYS A 286 -1.76 11.60 12.87
#